data_AF-A0A0R2JV62-F1
#
_entry.id   AF-A0A0R2JV62-F1
#
_cell.length_a   1.000
_cell.length_b   1.000
_cell.length_c   1.000
_cell.angle_alpha   90.00
_cell.angle_beta   90.00
_cell.angle_gamma   90.00
#
_symmetry.space_group_name_H-M   'P 1'
#
loop_
_entity.id
_entity.type
_entity.pdbx_description
1 polymer ?
#
loop_
_entity_poly.entity_id
_entity_poly.type
_entity_poly.pdbx_seq_one_letter_code
_entity_poly.pdbx_strand_id
1 'polypeptide(L)'
;MLNLLGIARRAGKIVSGEDIVLNNIKKSKVKFLFIASDAGASSAKRFLNKSNFYHVPFNNEITKNDLSDAIGQNRTIVGITDNGFARKINELNK
;
A
#
# COMPACT_ATOMS: atom_id res chain seq x y z
N MET A 1 -3.20 -11.92 4.62
CA MET A 1 -3.05 -10.48 4.30
C MET A 1 -3.77 -10.05 3.02
N LEU A 2 -3.50 -10.68 1.87
CA LEU A 2 -4.06 -10.29 0.56
C LEU A 2 -5.60 -10.31 0.47
N ASN A 3 -6.28 -11.30 1.06
CA ASN A 3 -7.75 -11.33 1.11
C ASN A 3 -8.33 -10.08 1.81
N LEU A 4 -7.67 -9.60 2.88
CA LEU A 4 -8.09 -8.42 3.61
C LEU A 4 -7.88 -7.13 2.79
N LEU A 5 -6.80 -7.08 2.01
CA LEU A 5 -6.56 -6.01 1.04
C LEU A 5 -7.68 -5.94 -0.02
N GLY A 6 -8.14 -7.09 -0.53
CA GLY A 6 -9.29 -7.14 -1.45
C GLY A 6 -10.60 -6.66 -0.83
N ILE A 7 -10.84 -6.96 0.45
CA ILE A 7 -12.00 -6.44 1.20
C ILE A 7 -11.87 -4.92 1.39
N ALA A 8 -10.69 -4.43 1.79
CA ALA A 8 -10.43 -3.00 1.95
C ALA A 8 -10.68 -2.23 0.65
N ARG A 9 -10.33 -2.82 -0.50
CA ARG A 9 -10.66 -2.25 -1.81
C ARG A 9 -12.16 -2.11 -2.00
N ARG A 10 -12.93 -3.19 -1.81
CA ARG A 10 -14.39 -3.18 -2.00
C ARG A 10 -15.07 -2.18 -1.06
N ALA A 11 -14.51 -1.96 0.12
CA ALA A 11 -14.98 -0.96 1.07
C ALA A 11 -14.56 0.50 0.72
N GLY A 12 -13.85 0.73 -0.38
CA GLY A 12 -13.35 2.05 -0.78
C GLY A 12 -12.26 2.60 0.15
N LYS A 13 -11.57 1.73 0.90
CA LYS A 13 -10.56 2.10 1.91
C LYS A 13 -9.13 1.98 1.42
N ILE A 14 -8.94 2.04 0.10
CA ILE A 14 -7.63 2.05 -0.54
C ILE A 14 -7.51 3.23 -1.50
N VAL A 15 -6.26 3.63 -1.74
CA VAL A 15 -5.85 4.50 -2.84
C VAL A 15 -4.78 3.78 -3.65
N SER A 16 -4.80 3.92 -4.97
CA SER A 16 -3.83 3.27 -5.86
C SER A 16 -3.35 4.23 -6.95
N GLY A 17 -2.17 3.95 -7.51
CA GLY A 17 -1.48 4.84 -8.45
C GLY A 17 -0.50 5.79 -7.76
N GLU A 18 0.68 5.96 -8.32
CA GLU A 18 1.81 6.59 -7.63
C GLU A 18 1.50 8.01 -7.13
N ASP A 19 1.02 8.90 -8.00
CA ASP A 19 0.80 10.31 -7.60
C ASP A 19 -0.35 10.47 -6.60
N ILE A 20 -1.40 9.65 -6.74
CA ILE A 20 -2.53 9.64 -5.81
C ILE A 20 -2.06 9.18 -4.43
N VAL A 21 -1.33 8.07 -4.37
CA VAL A 21 -0.80 7.52 -3.12
C VAL A 21 0.16 8.52 -2.48
N LEU A 22 1.09 9.10 -3.26
CA LEU A 22 2.05 10.07 -2.75
C LEU A 22 1.36 11.31 -2.18
N ASN A 23 0.34 11.84 -2.84
CA ASN A 23 -0.43 12.97 -2.34
C ASN A 23 -1.16 12.63 -1.03
N ASN A 24 -1.70 11.42 -0.92
CA ASN A 24 -2.36 10.97 0.31
C ASN A 24 -1.38 10.70 1.45
N ILE A 25 -0.15 10.24 1.17
CA ILE A 25 0.93 10.14 2.17
C ILE A 25 1.24 11.53 2.72
N LYS A 26 1.45 12.52 1.84
CA LYS A 26 1.74 13.91 2.25
C LYS A 26 0.62 14.54 3.09
N LYS A 27 -0.63 14.12 2.85
CA LYS A 27 -1.82 14.55 3.61
C LYS A 27 -2.09 13.68 4.85
N SER A 28 -1.17 12.78 5.22
CA SER A 28 -1.30 11.85 6.36
C SER A 28 -2.56 10.97 6.31
N LYS A 29 -3.09 10.73 5.11
CA LYS A 29 -4.28 9.90 4.87
C LYS A 29 -3.96 8.42 4.70
N VAL A 30 -2.75 8.09 4.26
CA VAL A 30 -2.30 6.69 4.16
C VAL A 30 -1.87 6.21 5.54
N LYS A 31 -2.40 5.06 5.95
CA LYS A 31 -2.18 4.41 7.25
C LYS A 31 -1.31 3.16 7.14
N PHE A 32 -1.26 2.56 5.96
CA PHE A 32 -0.35 1.47 5.62
C PHE A 32 -0.09 1.50 4.11
N LEU A 33 1.13 1.16 3.69
CA LEU A 33 1.53 1.16 2.28
C LEU A 33 1.97 -0.24 1.82
N PHE A 34 1.48 -0.67 0.66
CA PHE A 34 2.06 -1.78 -0.07
C PHE A 34 2.91 -1.26 -1.22
N ILE A 35 4.14 -1.76 -1.28
CA ILE A 35 5.09 -1.53 -2.36
C ILE A 35 5.39 -2.91 -2.95
N ALA A 36 5.16 -3.12 -4.23
CA ALA A 36 5.52 -4.39 -4.84
C ALA A 36 7.05 -4.60 -4.76
N SER A 37 7.48 -5.81 -4.44
CA SER A 37 8.91 -6.18 -4.36
C SER A 37 9.61 -6.06 -5.73
N ASP A 38 8.85 -6.25 -6.81
CA ASP A 38 9.23 -6.08 -8.21
C ASP A 38 8.83 -4.70 -8.78
N ALA A 39 8.53 -3.72 -7.92
CA ALA A 39 8.38 -2.33 -8.35
C ALA A 39 9.73 -1.80 -8.89
N GLY A 40 9.66 -0.92 -9.90
CA GLY A 40 10.86 -0.28 -10.45
C GLY A 40 11.68 0.42 -9.36
N ALA A 41 13.01 0.32 -9.45
CA ALA A 41 13.93 0.77 -8.40
C ALA A 41 13.74 2.26 -8.01
N SER A 42 13.44 3.12 -8.97
CA SER A 42 13.15 4.54 -8.74
C SER A 42 11.86 4.74 -7.92
N SER A 43 10.78 4.06 -8.30
CA SER A 43 9.50 4.10 -7.59
C SER A 43 9.62 3.52 -6.18
N ALA A 44 10.21 2.32 -6.04
CA ALA A 44 10.41 1.68 -4.74
C ALA A 44 11.18 2.61 -3.79
N LYS A 45 12.33 3.15 -4.22
CA LYS A 45 13.14 4.09 -3.42
C LYS A 45 12.35 5.36 -3.05
N ARG A 46 11.58 5.92 -3.98
CA ARG A 46 10.73 7.11 -3.74
C ARG A 46 9.71 6.84 -2.64
N PHE A 47 9.00 5.72 -2.69
CA PHE A 47 7.96 5.38 -1.72
C PHE A 47 8.51 4.93 -0.37
N LEU A 48 9.63 4.20 -0.34
CA LEU A 48 10.31 3.85 0.90
C LEU A 48 10.78 5.11 1.65
N ASN A 49 11.45 6.04 0.95
CA ASN A 49 11.89 7.30 1.55
C ASN A 49 10.73 8.12 2.11
N LYS A 50 9.60 8.16 1.39
CA LYS A 50 8.42 8.90 1.85
C LYS A 50 7.73 8.20 3.02
N SER A 51 7.65 6.88 3.00
CA SER A 51 7.08 6.11 4.10
C SER A 51 7.91 6.28 5.38
N ASN A 52 9.24 6.23 5.27
CA ASN A 52 10.14 6.51 6.38
C ASN A 52 10.00 7.95 6.91
N PHE A 53 9.98 8.94 6.02
CA PHE A 53 9.86 10.35 6.42
C PHE A 53 8.52 10.67 7.11
N TYR A 54 7.41 10.14 6.58
CA TYR A 54 6.06 10.35 7.13
C TYR A 54 5.65 9.29 8.16
N HIS A 55 6.56 8.38 8.53
CA HIS A 55 6.34 7.29 9.49
C HIS A 55 5.12 6.41 9.14
N VAL A 56 4.93 6.13 7.86
CA VAL A 56 3.88 5.25 7.36
C VAL A 56 4.43 3.82 7.32
N PRO A 57 3.82 2.85 8.02
CA PRO A 57 4.23 1.46 7.94
C PRO A 57 4.00 0.91 6.52
N PHE A 58 4.86 0.01 6.07
CA PHE A 58 4.78 -0.56 4.73
C PHE A 58 5.12 -2.05 4.70
N ASN A 59 4.66 -2.74 3.66
CA ASN A 59 5.16 -4.04 3.22
C ASN A 59 5.77 -3.90 1.82
N ASN A 60 6.95 -4.48 1.62
CA ASN A 60 7.66 -4.52 0.33
C ASN A 60 8.07 -5.94 -0.10
N GLU A 61 7.39 -6.97 0.41
CA GLU A 61 7.76 -8.38 0.19
C GLU A 61 6.84 -9.08 -0.82
N ILE A 62 5.63 -8.55 -1.03
CA ILE A 62 4.68 -9.11 -2.01
C ILE A 62 4.93 -8.59 -3.42
N THR A 63 4.62 -9.40 -4.43
CA THR A 63 4.82 -9.02 -5.83
C THR A 63 3.68 -8.15 -6.36
N LYS A 64 3.91 -7.53 -7.52
CA LYS A 64 2.89 -6.84 -8.30
C LYS A 64 1.73 -7.76 -8.68
N ASN A 65 2.01 -9.02 -8.99
CA ASN A 65 0.96 -9.99 -9.31
C ASN A 65 0.08 -10.26 -8.09
N ASP A 66 0.67 -10.49 -6.91
CA ASP A 66 -0.09 -10.70 -5.66
C ASP A 66 -1.01 -9.50 -5.34
N LEU A 67 -0.47 -8.28 -5.51
CA LEU A 67 -1.27 -7.07 -5.38
C LEU A 67 -2.40 -7.04 -6.40
N SER A 68 -2.06 -7.29 -7.67
CA SER A 68 -3.01 -7.20 -8.78
C SER A 68 -4.16 -8.18 -8.64
N ASP A 69 -3.89 -9.38 -8.17
CA ASP A 69 -4.90 -10.41 -7.91
C ASP A 69 -5.78 -10.03 -6.71
N ALA A 70 -5.16 -9.57 -5.62
CA ALA A 70 -5.89 -9.16 -4.42
C ALA A 70 -6.85 -7.98 -4.67
N ILE A 71 -6.43 -7.02 -5.49
CA ILE A 71 -7.20 -5.82 -5.78
C ILE A 71 -7.88 -5.82 -7.15
N GLY A 72 -7.73 -6.86 -7.97
CA GLY A 72 -8.28 -6.91 -9.34
C GLY A 72 -7.86 -5.74 -10.23
N GLN A 73 -6.67 -5.17 -10.02
CA GLN A 73 -6.13 -4.03 -10.78
C GLN A 73 -4.61 -4.10 -10.85
N ASN A 74 -4.04 -3.88 -12.04
CA ASN A 74 -2.60 -3.94 -12.27
C ASN A 74 -1.87 -2.77 -11.56
N ARG A 75 -1.36 -3.00 -10.34
CA ARG A 75 -0.77 -1.96 -9.49
C ARG A 75 0.47 -2.47 -8.76
N THR A 76 1.49 -1.61 -8.72
CA THR A 76 2.73 -1.81 -7.95
C THR A 76 2.70 -1.11 -6.59
N ILE A 77 1.87 -0.08 -6.42
CA ILE A 77 1.77 0.72 -5.20
C ILE A 77 0.31 0.87 -4.80
N VAL A 78 0.00 0.55 -3.54
CA VAL A 78 -1.35 0.66 -2.96
C VAL A 78 -1.27 1.18 -1.53
N GLY A 79 -2.01 2.24 -1.21
CA GLY A 79 -2.13 2.77 0.15
C GLY A 79 -3.47 2.40 0.78
N ILE A 80 -3.46 1.96 2.03
CA ILE A 80 -4.65 1.79 2.87
C ILE A 80 -4.95 3.12 3.57
N THR A 81 -6.19 3.58 3.53
CA THR A 81 -6.60 4.87 4.15
C THR A 81 -7.33 4.72 5.47
N ASP A 82 -7.74 3.50 5.81
CA ASP A 82 -8.48 3.19 7.03
C ASP A 82 -7.57 2.59 8.13
N ASN A 83 -7.74 3.07 9.36
CA ASN A 83 -6.91 2.64 10.49
C ASN A 83 -7.18 1.18 10.90
N GLY A 84 -8.43 0.72 10.82
CA GLY A 84 -8.81 -0.64 11.22
C GLY A 84 -8.20 -1.68 10.27
N PHE A 85 -8.32 -1.45 8.96
CA PHE A 85 -7.65 -2.27 7.96
C PHE A 85 -6.13 -2.21 8.10
N ALA A 86 -5.55 -1.01 8.25
CA ALA A 86 -4.10 -0.85 8.39
C ALA A 86 -3.55 -1.60 9.61
N ARG A 87 -4.21 -1.49 10.77
CA ARG A 87 -3.82 -2.23 11.97
C ARG A 87 -3.86 -3.73 11.73
N LYS A 88 -4.95 -4.24 11.16
CA LYS A 88 -5.11 -5.68 10.96
C LYS A 88 -4.16 -6.24 9.92
N ILE A 89 -3.87 -5.47 8.87
CA ILE A 89 -2.84 -5.81 7.88
C ILE A 89 -1.48 -5.87 8.55
N ASN A 90 -1.12 -4.85 9.34
CA ASN A 90 0.17 -4.79 10.03
C ASN A 90 0.37 -5.95 11.02
N GLU A 91 -0.70 -6.42 11.69
CA GLU A 91 -0.66 -7.63 12.53
C GLU A 91 -0.38 -8.91 11.72
N LEU A 92 -0.93 -9.00 10.51
CA LEU A 92 -0.78 -10.15 9.60
C LEU A 92 0.49 -10.08 8.73
N ASN A 93 1.21 -8.95 8.80
CA ASN A 93 2.45 -8.69 8.07
C ASN A 93 3.70 -9.20 8.83
N LYS A 94 3.50 -9.79 10.01
CA LYS A 94 4.56 -10.38 10.83
C LYS A 94 4.85 -11.81 10.44
#